data_AF-A0A0D7A5M9-F1
#
_entry.id   AF-A0A0D7A5M9-F1
#
_cell.length_a   1.000
_cell.length_b   1.000
_cell.length_c   1.000
_cell.angle_alpha   90.00
_cell.angle_beta   90.00
_cell.angle_gamma   90.00
#
_symmetry.space_group_name_H-M   'P 1'
#
loop_
_entity.id
_entity.type
_entity.pdbx_description
1 polymer ?
#
loop_
_entity_poly.entity_id
_entity_poly.type
_entity_poly.pdbx_seq_one_letter_code
_entity_poly.pdbx_strand_id
1 'polypeptide(L)' 'YQNGRDVHKYFYELNRYWNALGETTERTQVIKFWEGLDAWIEEELILDGYDVDVHSLKEVYGCVQVLQKAK' A
#
# COMPACT_ATOMS: atom_id res chain seq x y z
N TYR A 1 -1.06 -3.87 9.04
CA TYR A 1 -2.45 -3.69 8.59
C TYR A 1 -2.90 -2.25 8.86
N GLN A 2 -3.66 -1.70 7.93
CA GLN A 2 -4.22 -0.35 7.91
C GLN A 2 -5.33 -0.26 8.96
N ASN A 3 -6.29 -1.20 8.95
CA ASN A 3 -7.35 -1.34 9.95
C ASN A 3 -8.18 -0.05 10.12
N GLY A 4 -8.62 0.55 9.01
CA GLY A 4 -9.37 1.81 9.02
C GLY A 4 -8.55 3.05 9.37
N ARG A 5 -7.24 2.90 9.63
CA ARG A 5 -6.34 4.04 9.85
C ARG A 5 -6.08 4.78 8.55
N ASP A 6 -5.66 6.03 8.70
CA ASP A 6 -5.13 6.85 7.62
C ASP A 6 -3.96 6.14 6.92
N VAL A 7 -4.01 6.07 5.59
CA VAL A 7 -3.05 5.31 4.77
C VAL A 7 -1.67 5.97 4.78
N HIS A 8 -1.62 7.29 4.95
CA HIS A 8 -0.36 8.00 5.05
C HIS A 8 0.38 7.63 6.34
N LYS A 9 -0.33 7.57 7.48
CA LYS A 9 0.21 7.07 8.74
C LYS A 9 0.63 5.60 8.65
N TYR A 10 -0.21 4.75 8.07
CA TYR A 10 0.11 3.34 7.89
C TYR A 10 1.37 3.14 7.02
N PHE A 11 1.47 3.84 5.89
CA PHE A 11 2.62 3.79 5.00
C PHE A 11 3.89 4.34 5.67
N TYR A 12 3.78 5.41 6.46
CA TYR A 12 4.90 5.96 7.23
C TYR A 12 5.45 4.94 8.23
N GLU A 13 4.59 4.22 8.95
CA GLU A 13 5.00 3.14 9.86
C GLU A 13 5.74 2.04 9.10
N LEU A 14 5.22 1.59 7.95
CA LEU A 14 5.89 0.59 7.11
C LEU A 14 7.27 1.04 6.65
N ASN A 15 7.41 2.26 6.16
CA ASN A 15 8.70 2.81 5.78
C ASN A 15 9.69 2.81 6.95
N ARG A 16 9.24 3.13 8.17
CA ARG A 16 10.10 3.06 9.35
C ARG A 16 10.55 1.62 9.63
N TYR A 17 9.68 0.63 9.47
CA TYR A 17 10.04 -0.78 9.60
C TYR A 17 11.04 -1.22 8.53
N TRP A 18 10.80 -0.91 7.26
CA TRP A 18 11.72 -1.27 6.17
C TRP A 18 13.09 -0.62 6.38
N ASN A 19 13.14 0.66 6.75
CA ASN A 19 14.40 1.34 7.07
C ASN A 19 15.14 0.71 8.25
N ALA A 20 14.42 0.19 9.25
CA ALA A 20 15.03 -0.50 10.40
C ALA A 20 15.53 -1.90 10.05
N LEU A 21 14.90 -2.59 9.09
CA LEU A 21 15.30 -3.91 8.62
C LEU A 21 16.46 -3.87 7.62
N GLY A 22 16.77 -2.70 7.05
CA GLY A 22 17.81 -2.53 6.04
C GLY A 22 17.26 -2.72 4.62
N GLU A 23 17.92 -3.53 3.79
CA GLU A 23 17.47 -3.77 2.43
C GLU A 23 16.18 -4.60 2.40
N THR A 24 15.08 -3.95 2.01
CA THR A 24 13.83 -4.60 1.62
C THR A 24 13.62 -4.32 0.13
N THR A 25 13.42 -5.35 -0.69
CA THR A 25 13.17 -5.15 -2.13
C THR A 25 11.86 -4.38 -2.34
N GLU A 26 11.78 -3.56 -3.38
CA GLU A 26 10.55 -2.83 -3.71
C GLU A 26 9.36 -3.78 -3.86
N ARG A 27 9.53 -4.92 -4.55
CA ARG A 27 8.48 -5.95 -4.66
C ARG A 27 7.93 -6.39 -3.30
N THR A 28 8.81 -6.66 -2.34
CA THR A 28 8.37 -7.00 -0.97
C THR A 28 7.62 -5.85 -0.32
N GLN A 29 8.03 -4.60 -0.55
CA GLN A 29 7.33 -3.43 -0.04
C GLN A 29 5.93 -3.28 -0.64
N VAL A 30 5.77 -3.48 -1.97
CA VAL A 30 4.46 -3.46 -2.64
C VAL A 30 3.54 -4.52 -2.04
N ILE A 31 4.01 -5.78 -1.97
CA ILE A 31 3.24 -6.89 -1.40
C ILE A 31 2.81 -6.58 0.03
N LYS A 32 3.74 -6.14 0.89
CA LYS A 32 3.44 -5.88 2.31
C LYS A 32 2.59 -4.65 2.55
N PHE A 33 2.68 -3.66 1.67
CA PHE A 33 1.76 -2.53 1.68
C PHE A 33 0.37 -2.98 1.29
N TRP A 34 0.24 -3.69 0.15
CA TRP A 34 -1.02 -4.18 -0.39
C TRP A 34 -1.74 -5.11 0.58
N GLU A 35 -1.11 -6.20 1.02
CA GLU A 35 -1.69 -7.22 1.93
C GLU A 35 -2.16 -6.63 3.25
N GLY A 36 -1.69 -5.44 3.60
CA GLY A 36 -2.06 -4.78 4.82
C GLY A 36 -3.12 -3.70 4.66
N LEU A 37 -3.65 -3.45 3.46
CA LEU A 37 -4.74 -2.48 3.26
C LEU A 37 -6.06 -3.01 3.82
N ASP A 38 -7.03 -2.12 3.96
CA ASP A 38 -8.40 -2.55 4.20
C ASP A 38 -8.95 -3.22 2.93
N ALA A 39 -9.72 -4.31 3.10
CA ALA A 39 -10.20 -5.14 1.99
C ALA A 39 -10.94 -4.37 0.88
N TRP A 40 -11.67 -3.30 1.22
CA TRP A 40 -12.37 -2.49 0.22
C TRP A 40 -11.41 -1.70 -0.68
N ILE A 41 -10.24 -1.28 -0.17
CA ILE A 41 -9.23 -0.61 -0.99
C ILE A 41 -8.57 -1.62 -1.93
N GLU A 42 -8.28 -2.82 -1.42
CA GLU A 42 -7.74 -3.90 -2.26
C GLU A 42 -8.68 -4.25 -3.41
N GLU A 43 -9.99 -4.33 -3.14
CA GLU A 43 -11.01 -4.57 -4.16
C GLU A 43 -11.04 -3.47 -5.23
N GLU A 44 -11.06 -2.20 -4.82
CA GLU A 44 -11.04 -1.07 -5.76
C GLU A 44 -9.76 -1.02 -6.60
N LEU A 45 -8.59 -1.33 -6.01
CA LEU A 45 -7.34 -1.43 -6.76
C LEU A 45 -7.41 -2.50 -7.85
N ILE A 46 -7.96 -3.68 -7.53
CA ILE A 46 -8.14 -4.77 -8.51
C ILE A 46 -9.09 -4.33 -9.63
N LEU A 47 -10.20 -3.67 -9.29
CA LEU A 47 -11.17 -3.15 -10.26
C LEU A 47 -10.56 -2.09 -11.19
N ASP A 48 -9.65 -1.27 -10.66
CA ASP A 48 -8.87 -0.27 -11.41
C ASP A 48 -7.70 -0.87 -12.21
N GLY A 49 -7.50 -2.19 -12.14
CA GLY A 49 -6.47 -2.91 -12.90
C GLY A 49 -5.06 -2.84 -12.31
N TYR A 50 -4.93 -2.43 -11.04
CA TYR A 50 -3.66 -2.50 -10.33
C TYR A 50 -3.31 -3.97 -10.02
N ASP A 51 -2.01 -4.25 -10.06
CA ASP A 51 -1.43 -5.57 -9.82
C ASP A 51 -0.12 -5.39 -9.06
N VAL A 52 0.01 -6.12 -7.96
CA VAL A 52 1.15 -6.11 -7.01
C VAL A 52 2.49 -6.49 -7.65
N ASP A 53 2.47 -7.26 -8.73
CA ASP A 53 3.66 -7.72 -9.45
C ASP A 53 4.02 -6.83 -10.64
N VAL A 54 3.11 -5.96 -11.08
CA VAL A 54 3.30 -5.08 -12.24
C VAL A 54 3.57 -3.64 -11.81
N HIS A 55 2.85 -3.15 -10.80
CA HIS A 55 2.86 -1.74 -10.42
C HIS A 55 3.87 -1.48 -9.30
N SER A 56 4.57 -0.35 -9.41
CA SER A 56 5.51 0.12 -8.39
C SER A 56 4.80 0.52 -7.10
N LEU A 57 5.56 0.58 -6.01
CA LEU A 57 5.02 1.01 -4.71
C LEU A 57 4.44 2.41 -4.78
N LYS A 58 5.08 3.30 -5.56
CA LYS A 58 4.65 4.68 -5.74
C LYS A 58 3.30 4.77 -6.46
N GLU A 59 3.09 3.96 -7.50
CA GLU A 59 1.83 3.93 -8.25
C GLU A 59 0.69 3.43 -7.37
N VAL A 60 0.89 2.28 -6.71
CA VAL A 60 -0.11 1.71 -5.79
C VAL A 60 -0.41 2.69 -4.65
N TYR A 61 0.62 3.26 -4.00
CA TYR A 61 0.43 4.24 -2.94
C TYR A 61 -0.35 5.47 -3.40
N GLY A 62 -0.03 6.01 -4.58
CA GLY A 62 -0.73 7.16 -5.14
C GLY A 62 -2.22 6.88 -5.36
N CYS A 63 -2.58 5.72 -5.91
CA CYS A 63 -3.97 5.32 -6.10
C CYS A 63 -4.70 5.16 -4.76
N VAL A 64 -4.10 4.43 -3.81
CA VAL A 64 -4.69 4.23 -2.47
C VAL A 64 -5.00 5.55 -1.76
N GLN A 65 -4.13 6.55 -1.89
CA GLN A 65 -4.37 7.88 -1.33
C GLN A 65 -5.61 8.57 -1.94
N VAL A 66 -5.89 8.33 -3.22
CA VAL A 66 -7.10 8.85 -3.88
C VAL A 66 -8.33 8.10 -3.39
N LEU A 67 -8.28 6.76 -3.39
CA LEU A 67 -9.38 5.90 -2.92
C LEU A 67 -9.80 6.24 -1.48
N GLN A 68 -8.83 6.38 -0.56
CA GLN A 68 -9.14 6.72 0.84
C GLN A 68 -9.82 8.09 0.98
N LYS A 69 -9.54 9.06 0.11
CA LYS A 69 -10.18 10.39 0.14
C LYS A 69 -11.56 10.41 -0.53
N ALA A 70 -11.83 9.45 -1.41
CA ALA A 70 -13.11 9.33 -2.11
C ALA A 70 -14.21 8.68 -1.23
N LYS A 71 -13.83 8.14 -0.07
CA LYS A 71 -14.71 7.55 0.94
C LYS A 71 -15.05 8.55 2.05
#